data_AF-A0A662PKH9-F1
#
_entry.id   AF-A0A662PKH9-F1
#
_cell.length_a   1.000
_cell.length_b   1.000
_cell.length_c   1.000
_cell.angle_alpha   90.00
_cell.angle_beta   90.00
_cell.angle_gamma   90.00
#
_symmetry.space_group_name_H-M   'P 1'
#
loop_
_entity.id
_entity.type
_entity.pdbx_description
1 polymer ?
#
loop_
_entity_poly.entity_id
_entity_poly.type
_entity_poly.pdbx_seq_one_letter_code
_entity_poly.pdbx_strand_id
1 'polypeptide(L)'
;MEFMGFQRENGEIGVRNYVAVIPMVGCANEVAEAIADKVPGSKPLLHHQGCCMIQSDIEVMERTLIGLGSNPNVAAVVLVGLGCESVSIDKVGDGIAETGKPVESVVIQDIGGFSKAVEKGVEAA
;
A
#
# COMPACT_ATOMS: atom_id res chain seq x y z
N MET A 1 -10.44 19.71 -24.97
CA MET A 1 -10.97 19.79 -23.60
C MET A 1 -9.82 19.43 -22.69
N GLU A 2 -9.46 20.29 -21.76
CA GLU A 2 -8.28 20.15 -20.91
C GLU A 2 -8.70 20.20 -19.43
N PHE A 3 -7.94 19.56 -18.54
CA PHE A 3 -8.17 19.58 -17.10
C PHE A 3 -6.83 19.58 -16.34
N MET A 4 -6.85 20.04 -15.08
CA MET A 4 -5.68 20.01 -14.20
C MET A 4 -5.53 18.62 -13.57
N GLY A 5 -4.45 17.91 -13.89
CA GLY A 5 -4.15 16.57 -13.37
C GLY A 5 -2.73 16.45 -12.83
N PHE A 6 -2.46 15.32 -12.17
CA PHE A 6 -1.15 14.95 -11.64
C PHE A 6 -0.49 13.97 -12.61
N GLN A 7 0.47 14.46 -13.40
CA GLN A 7 1.22 13.63 -14.33
C GLN A 7 2.25 12.77 -13.57
N ARG A 8 2.33 11.49 -13.93
CA ARG A 8 3.29 10.53 -13.37
C ARG A 8 4.46 10.33 -14.32
N GLU A 9 5.58 9.80 -13.81
CA GLU A 9 6.79 9.55 -14.60
C GLU A 9 6.54 8.56 -15.75
N ASN A 10 5.65 7.59 -15.55
CA ASN A 10 5.22 6.64 -16.57
C ASN A 10 4.27 7.23 -17.64
N GLY A 11 3.94 8.52 -17.56
CA GLY A 11 3.08 9.23 -18.51
C GLY A 11 1.57 9.16 -18.20
N GLU A 12 1.15 8.38 -17.20
CA GLU A 12 -0.25 8.35 -16.76
C GLU A 12 -0.63 9.61 -15.98
N ILE A 13 -1.92 9.93 -15.91
CA ILE A 13 -2.43 11.16 -15.29
C ILE A 13 -3.51 10.82 -14.27
N GLY A 14 -3.30 11.22 -13.02
CA GLY A 14 -4.27 11.16 -11.94
C GLY A 14 -5.11 12.43 -11.82
N VAL A 15 -6.35 12.29 -11.35
CA VAL A 15 -7.21 13.42 -10.93
C VAL A 15 -7.08 13.72 -9.43
N ARG A 16 -6.33 12.89 -8.70
CA ARG A 16 -6.01 13.03 -7.27
C ARG A 16 -4.53 12.70 -7.04
N ASN A 17 -4.05 13.00 -5.84
CA ASN A 17 -2.66 12.80 -5.46
C ASN A 17 -2.56 12.28 -4.02
N TYR A 18 -2.81 10.99 -3.83
CA TYR A 18 -2.81 10.37 -2.51
C TYR A 18 -1.53 9.59 -2.22
N VAL A 19 -1.20 9.47 -0.94
CA VAL A 19 -0.32 8.40 -0.44
C VAL A 19 -1.20 7.21 -0.07
N ALA A 20 -1.08 6.08 -0.76
CA ALA A 20 -1.88 4.91 -0.44
C ALA A 20 -1.23 4.12 0.70
N VAL A 21 -1.99 3.82 1.75
CA VAL A 21 -1.56 2.92 2.82
C VAL A 21 -2.28 1.59 2.63
N ILE A 22 -1.55 0.56 2.22
CA ILE A 22 -2.12 -0.70 1.76
C ILE A 22 -1.67 -1.83 2.71
N PRO A 23 -2.59 -2.41 3.49
CA PRO A 23 -2.28 -3.60 4.28
C PRO A 23 -2.15 -4.83 3.37
N MET A 24 -1.23 -5.74 3.67
CA MET A 24 -1.05 -7.02 2.95
C MET A 24 -1.95 -8.14 3.49
N VAL A 25 -2.55 -7.91 4.66
CA VAL A 25 -3.46 -8.82 5.35
C VAL A 25 -4.43 -8.03 6.21
N GLY A 26 -5.64 -8.53 6.40
CA GLY A 26 -6.67 -7.86 7.20
C GLY A 26 -6.24 -7.56 8.65
N CYS A 27 -5.32 -8.34 9.23
CA CYS A 27 -4.77 -8.09 10.57
C CYS A 27 -3.93 -6.80 10.67
N ALA A 28 -3.46 -6.28 9.54
CA ALA A 28 -2.69 -5.03 9.47
C ALA A 28 -3.57 -3.79 9.22
N ASN A 29 -4.89 -3.96 9.05
CA ASN A 29 -5.81 -2.86 8.71
C ASN A 29 -5.78 -1.73 9.74
N GLU A 30 -5.81 -2.05 11.04
CA GLU A 30 -5.83 -1.01 12.08
C GLU A 30 -4.56 -0.17 12.08
N VAL A 31 -3.41 -0.76 11.74
CA VAL A 31 -2.15 0.00 11.59
C VAL A 31 -2.21 0.89 10.35
N ALA A 32 -2.71 0.37 9.22
CA ALA A 32 -2.86 1.14 7.99
C ALA A 32 -3.82 2.34 8.16
N GLU A 33 -4.94 2.15 8.86
CA GLU A 33 -5.88 3.21 9.18
C GLU A 33 -5.26 4.25 10.13
N ALA A 34 -4.58 3.81 11.18
CA ALA A 34 -3.92 4.71 12.13
C ALA A 34 -2.77 5.53 11.52
N ILE A 35 -2.03 4.99 10.55
CA ILE A 35 -1.06 5.76 9.75
C ILE A 35 -1.81 6.83 8.95
N ALA A 36 -2.87 6.43 8.25
CA ALA A 36 -3.55 7.33 7.34
C ALA A 36 -4.26 8.49 8.06
N ASP A 37 -4.81 8.25 9.24
CA ASP A 37 -5.43 9.29 10.08
C ASP A 37 -4.43 10.36 10.54
N LYS A 38 -3.15 10.04 10.60
CA LYS A 38 -2.08 10.96 11.03
C LYS A 38 -1.43 11.73 9.88
N VAL A 39 -1.58 11.27 8.63
CA VAL A 39 -0.88 11.82 7.46
C VAL A 39 -1.89 12.43 6.48
N PRO A 40 -2.02 13.76 6.42
CA PRO A 40 -2.94 14.42 5.51
C PRO A 40 -2.68 14.06 4.04
N GLY A 41 -3.73 13.72 3.30
CA GLY A 41 -3.62 13.32 1.89
C GLY A 41 -3.28 11.85 1.68
N SER A 42 -3.07 11.08 2.76
CA SER A 42 -3.02 9.63 2.67
C SER A 42 -4.42 9.02 2.58
N LYS A 43 -4.51 7.78 2.07
CA LYS A 43 -5.74 7.02 2.00
C LYS A 43 -5.49 5.56 2.36
N PRO A 44 -6.17 5.00 3.38
CA PRO A 44 -6.07 3.59 3.67
C PRO A 44 -6.92 2.80 2.66
N LEU A 45 -6.32 1.79 2.02
CA LEU A 45 -6.97 0.91 1.06
C LEU A 45 -7.19 -0.47 1.69
N LEU A 46 -8.12 -0.52 2.64
CA LEU A 46 -8.35 -1.68 3.50
C LEU A 46 -9.00 -2.86 2.76
N HIS A 47 -8.69 -4.08 3.18
CA HIS A 47 -9.34 -5.31 2.69
C HIS A 47 -9.43 -6.36 3.82
N HIS A 48 -10.24 -7.40 3.62
CA HIS A 48 -10.53 -8.40 4.66
C HIS A 48 -9.89 -9.78 4.42
N GLN A 49 -8.89 -9.88 3.54
CA GLN A 49 -8.29 -11.17 3.21
C GLN A 49 -7.29 -11.61 4.28
N GLY A 50 -7.34 -12.91 4.61
CA GLY A 50 -6.44 -13.59 5.55
C GLY A 50 -5.43 -14.49 4.84
N CYS A 51 -4.73 -15.35 5.60
CA CYS A 51 -3.60 -16.14 5.10
C CYS A 51 -3.96 -17.56 4.60
N CYS A 52 -5.23 -17.98 4.64
CA CYS A 52 -5.63 -19.34 4.25
C CYS A 52 -6.05 -19.43 2.77
N MET A 53 -5.27 -18.80 1.90
CA MET A 53 -5.52 -18.71 0.46
C MET A 53 -4.78 -19.82 -0.30
N ILE A 54 -5.40 -20.34 -1.36
CA ILE A 54 -4.67 -21.20 -2.31
C ILE A 54 -3.84 -20.32 -3.26
N GLN A 55 -2.87 -20.92 -3.96
CA GLN A 55 -1.94 -20.19 -4.82
C GLN A 55 -2.63 -19.26 -5.84
N SER A 56 -3.71 -19.74 -6.48
CA SER A 56 -4.47 -18.91 -7.43
C SER A 56 -5.13 -17.68 -6.79
N ASP A 57 -5.52 -17.78 -5.53
CA ASP A 57 -6.11 -16.65 -4.80
C ASP A 57 -5.04 -15.64 -4.40
N ILE A 58 -3.85 -16.13 -4.01
CA ILE A 58 -2.68 -15.28 -3.72
C ILE A 58 -2.29 -14.46 -4.96
N GLU A 59 -2.25 -15.09 -6.13
CA GLU A 59 -1.94 -14.39 -7.40
C GLU A 59 -2.96 -13.31 -7.74
N VAL A 60 -4.25 -13.58 -7.51
CA VAL A 60 -5.32 -12.58 -7.70
C VAL A 60 -5.16 -11.43 -6.70
N MET A 61 -4.82 -11.74 -5.45
CA MET A 61 -4.60 -10.73 -4.41
C MET A 61 -3.40 -9.85 -4.72
N GLU A 62 -2.25 -10.44 -5.03
CA GLU A 62 -1.04 -9.71 -5.43
C GLU A 62 -1.32 -8.78 -6.62
N ARG A 63 -1.95 -9.30 -7.67
CA ARG A 63 -2.34 -8.49 -8.84
C ARG A 63 -3.27 -7.34 -8.46
N THR A 64 -4.21 -7.57 -7.54
CA THR A 64 -5.17 -6.55 -7.11
C THR A 64 -4.48 -5.46 -6.29
N LEU A 65 -3.61 -5.82 -5.34
CA LEU A 65 -2.88 -4.86 -4.51
C LEU A 65 -1.87 -4.05 -5.33
N ILE A 66 -1.17 -4.70 -6.28
CA ILE A 66 -0.34 -4.00 -7.27
C ILE A 66 -1.19 -3.00 -8.05
N GLY A 67 -2.35 -3.42 -8.57
CA GLY A 67 -3.26 -2.53 -9.30
C GLY A 67 -3.74 -1.33 -8.49
N LEU A 68 -3.96 -1.50 -7.18
CA LEU A 68 -4.32 -0.40 -6.28
C LEU A 68 -3.18 0.61 -6.13
N GLY A 69 -1.94 0.15 -5.88
CA GLY A 69 -0.76 1.02 -5.79
C GLY A 69 -0.37 1.67 -7.12
N SER A 70 -0.57 0.97 -8.23
CA SER A 70 -0.27 1.45 -9.58
C SER A 70 -1.28 2.47 -10.11
N ASN A 71 -2.42 2.68 -9.46
CA ASN A 71 -3.43 3.66 -9.87
C ASN A 71 -2.86 5.10 -10.04
N PRO A 72 -3.12 5.84 -11.13
CA PRO A 72 -2.57 7.18 -11.35
C PRO A 72 -2.92 8.21 -10.27
N ASN A 73 -3.99 7.98 -9.50
CA ASN A 73 -4.37 8.83 -8.36
C ASN A 73 -3.47 8.64 -7.12
N VAL A 74 -2.64 7.60 -7.12
CA VAL A 74 -1.68 7.28 -6.07
C VAL A 74 -0.31 7.80 -6.48
N ALA A 75 0.28 8.62 -5.60
CA ALA A 75 1.58 9.26 -5.77
C ALA A 75 2.71 8.43 -5.17
N ALA A 76 2.44 7.84 -4.01
CA ALA A 76 3.37 7.04 -3.23
C ALA A 76 2.59 5.95 -2.48
N VAL A 77 3.27 4.88 -2.07
CA VAL A 77 2.64 3.76 -1.37
C VAL A 77 3.42 3.38 -0.11
N VAL A 78 2.68 3.17 0.98
CA VAL A 78 3.18 2.51 2.19
C VAL A 78 2.47 1.16 2.31
N LEU A 79 3.22 0.07 2.18
CA LEU A 79 2.74 -1.29 2.38
C LEU A 79 2.87 -1.67 3.86
N VAL A 80 1.82 -2.25 4.42
CA VAL A 80 1.79 -2.66 5.84
C VAL A 80 1.61 -4.18 5.92
N GLY A 81 2.68 -4.88 6.29
CA GLY A 81 2.69 -6.31 6.53
C GLY A 81 2.52 -6.62 8.02
N LEU A 82 1.93 -7.77 8.35
CA LEU A 82 2.01 -8.30 9.71
C LEU A 82 3.33 -9.06 9.89
N GLY A 83 3.77 -9.79 8.87
CA GLY A 83 4.94 -10.68 8.86
C GLY A 83 4.59 -12.17 8.68
N CYS A 84 3.31 -12.51 8.56
CA CYS A 84 2.83 -13.90 8.42
C CYS A 84 1.77 -14.08 7.32
N GLU A 85 1.58 -13.06 6.49
CA GLU A 85 0.72 -13.07 5.32
C GLU A 85 1.22 -14.05 4.24
N SER A 86 0.27 -14.57 3.45
CA SER A 86 0.60 -15.39 2.27
C SER A 86 1.03 -14.56 1.07
N VAL A 87 0.56 -13.31 1.00
CA VAL A 87 0.93 -12.36 -0.04
C VAL A 87 2.34 -11.87 0.23
N SER A 88 3.19 -11.92 -0.79
CA SER A 88 4.55 -11.38 -0.66
C SER A 88 4.53 -9.85 -0.74
N ILE A 89 4.90 -9.20 0.37
CA ILE A 89 5.03 -7.74 0.42
C ILE A 89 6.06 -7.23 -0.59
N ASP A 90 7.17 -7.96 -0.76
CA ASP A 90 8.22 -7.61 -1.73
C ASP A 90 7.70 -7.68 -3.15
N LYS A 91 7.01 -8.76 -3.52
CA LYS A 91 6.43 -8.91 -4.87
C LYS A 91 5.40 -7.82 -5.20
N VAL A 92 4.58 -7.45 -4.22
CA VAL A 92 3.62 -6.34 -4.39
C VAL A 92 4.36 -5.01 -4.50
N GLY A 93 5.38 -4.78 -3.66
CA GLY A 93 6.19 -3.57 -3.69
C GLY A 93 6.92 -3.38 -5.01
N ASP A 94 7.64 -4.40 -5.47
CA ASP A 94 8.35 -4.40 -6.74
C ASP A 94 7.41 -4.14 -7.91
N GLY A 95 6.26 -4.82 -7.95
CA GLY A 95 5.27 -4.62 -9.01
C GLY A 95 4.66 -3.21 -9.05
N ILE A 96 4.57 -2.51 -7.91
CA ILE A 96 4.16 -1.11 -7.87
C ILE A 96 5.32 -0.21 -8.30
N ALA A 97 6.54 -0.49 -7.84
CA ALA A 97 7.73 0.29 -8.12
C ALA A 97 8.08 0.32 -9.63
N GLU A 98 7.68 -0.69 -10.41
CA GLU A 98 7.75 -0.67 -11.88
C GLU A 98 7.06 0.55 -12.51
N THR A 99 6.10 1.18 -11.82
CA THR A 99 5.43 2.42 -12.29
C THR A 99 6.25 3.69 -12.04
N GLY A 100 7.42 3.60 -11.40
CA GLY A 100 8.26 4.73 -11.00
C GLY A 100 7.82 5.41 -9.70
N LYS A 101 6.85 4.83 -8.98
CA LYS A 101 6.37 5.40 -7.71
C LYS A 101 7.25 4.97 -6.54
N PRO A 102 7.47 5.85 -5.55
CA PRO A 102 8.09 5.46 -4.30
C PRO A 102 7.17 4.50 -3.53
N VAL A 103 7.77 3.41 -3.03
CA VAL A 103 7.10 2.38 -2.24
C VAL A 103 7.95 2.10 -1.00
N GLU A 104 7.34 2.18 0.17
CA GLU A 104 7.93 1.84 1.45
C GLU A 104 7.16 0.70 2.11
N SER A 105 7.84 -0.14 2.89
CA SER A 105 7.22 -1.27 3.60
C SER A 105 7.43 -1.19 5.11
N VAL A 106 6.37 -1.53 5.84
CA VAL A 106 6.33 -1.55 7.31
C VAL A 106 5.84 -2.92 7.74
N VAL A 107 6.71 -3.72 8.35
CA VAL A 107 6.35 -5.05 8.87
C VAL A 107 6.20 -4.96 10.39
N ILE A 108 4.98 -5.18 10.87
CA ILE A 108 4.60 -4.93 12.28
C ILE A 108 5.42 -5.78 13.25
N GLN A 109 5.61 -7.07 12.94
CA GLN A 109 6.34 -7.99 13.81
C GLN A 109 7.84 -7.66 13.88
N ASP A 110 8.44 -7.26 12.77
CA ASP A 110 9.87 -6.89 12.71
C ASP A 110 10.17 -5.62 13.51
N ILE A 111 9.23 -4.67 13.50
CA ILE A 111 9.37 -3.39 14.19
C ILE A 111 8.99 -3.51 15.69
N GLY A 112 8.35 -4.60 16.09
CA GLY A 112 8.03 -4.90 17.48
C GLY A 112 6.69 -4.35 17.96
N GLY A 113 5.69 -4.30 17.07
CA GLY A 113 4.28 -4.09 17.43
C GLY A 113 3.65 -2.79 16.92
N PHE A 114 2.37 -2.63 17.27
CA PHE A 114 1.47 -1.61 16.70
C PHE A 114 2.02 -0.18 16.76
N SER A 115 2.35 0.33 17.95
CA SER A 115 2.70 1.76 18.11
C SER A 115 3.93 2.15 17.28
N LYS A 116 4.96 1.31 17.29
CA LYS A 116 6.19 1.54 16.54
C LYS A 116 5.97 1.41 15.03
N ALA A 117 5.14 0.46 14.60
CA ALA A 117 4.77 0.32 13.19
C ALA A 117 4.01 1.56 12.69
N VAL A 118 3.10 2.11 13.49
CA VAL A 118 2.40 3.36 13.14
C VAL A 118 3.39 4.53 13.07
N GLU A 119 4.30 4.68 14.02
CA GLU A 119 5.33 5.73 13.97
C GLU A 119 6.18 5.62 12.69
N LYS A 120 6.69 4.42 12.39
CA LYS A 120 7.49 4.18 11.19
C LYS A 120 6.70 4.43 9.90
N GLY A 121 5.43 4.03 9.86
CA GLY A 121 4.56 4.25 8.72
C GLY A 121 4.21 5.72 8.50
N VAL A 122 4.11 6.52 9.57
CA VAL A 122 3.93 7.98 9.47
C VAL A 122 5.19 8.66 8.94
N GLU A 123 6.38 8.19 9.31
CA GLU A 123 7.64 8.72 8.75
C GLU A 123 7.83 8.37 7.26
N ALA A 124 7.27 7.25 6.82
CA ALA A 124 7.37 6.75 5.44
C ALA A 124 6.33 7.37 4.48
N ALA A 125 5.25 7.95 5.01
CA ALA A 125 4.11 8.49 4.26
C ALA A 125 4.20 10.01 4.09
#